data_AF-A0A0N4XKF3-F1
#
_entry.id   AF-A0A0N4XKF3-F1
#
_cell.length_a   1.000
_cell.length_b   1.000
_cell.length_c   1.000
_cell.angle_alpha   90.00
_cell.angle_beta   90.00
_cell.angle_gamma   90.00
#
_symmetry.space_group_name_H-M   'P 1'
#
loop_
_entity.id
_entity.type
_entity.pdbx_description
1 polymer ?
#
loop_
_entity_poly.entity_id
_entity_poly.type
_entity_poly.pdbx_seq_one_letter_code
_entity_poly.pdbx_strand_id
1 'polypeptide(L)'
;MMPVVQNCGCKGVRFCALCETSERVKKLRMEENKYADYDIFVYKHGSGSASLADSSSSTDDKITIGGLMVVHDFLSESEEAEIMEMIDGVEWVLSQSGRRKQDYGPKVNFKHKKVKTDSFVGMPEYADMLLEKMRSISPEKLGNYIPFEMCNLEYDESKKSTIEMHYDDTWIWGNRLIR
;
A
#
# COMPACT_ATOMS: atom_id res chain seq x y z
N MET A 1 34.50 9.95 12.93
CA MET A 1 33.24 9.31 13.37
C MET A 1 32.58 8.74 12.12
N MET A 2 32.52 7.42 11.96
CA MET A 2 31.84 6.83 10.81
C MET A 2 30.33 7.08 10.92
N PRO A 3 29.64 7.45 9.84
CA PRO A 3 28.19 7.64 9.89
C PRO A 3 27.53 6.31 10.29
N VAL A 4 26.62 6.36 11.25
CA VAL A 4 25.77 5.22 11.58
C VAL A 4 24.92 4.92 10.36
N VAL A 5 25.17 3.79 9.70
CA VAL A 5 24.39 3.38 8.53
C VAL A 5 22.95 3.13 8.99
N GLN A 6 22.01 3.90 8.47
CA GLN A 6 20.60 3.73 8.79
C GLN A 6 20.04 2.56 7.98
N ASN A 7 19.85 1.41 8.63
CA ASN A 7 19.41 0.17 7.98
C ASN A 7 17.87 0.03 7.85
N CYS A 8 17.08 0.95 8.44
CA CYS A 8 15.62 0.94 8.38
C CYS A 8 15.04 2.37 8.31
N GLY A 9 13.94 2.57 7.58
CA GLY A 9 13.22 3.85 7.52
C GLY A 9 12.24 4.09 8.69
N CYS A 10 12.23 3.21 9.70
CA CYS A 10 11.29 3.22 10.81
C CYS A 10 11.44 4.45 11.72
N LYS A 11 10.31 5.04 12.13
CA LYS A 11 10.24 6.25 12.96
C LYS A 11 9.08 6.17 13.95
N GLY A 12 9.16 6.93 15.04
CA GLY A 12 8.10 6.99 16.06
C GLY A 12 7.83 5.61 16.68
N VAL A 13 6.56 5.22 16.73
CA VAL A 13 6.11 3.92 17.25
C VAL A 13 6.30 2.75 16.27
N ARG A 14 6.53 3.04 14.99
CA ARG A 14 6.69 2.01 13.95
C ARG A 14 8.09 1.41 14.00
N PHE A 15 8.20 0.10 13.87
CA PHE A 15 9.48 -0.61 13.81
C PHE A 15 9.37 -1.89 12.97
N CYS A 16 10.54 -2.42 12.61
CA CYS A 16 10.71 -3.69 11.88
C CYS A 16 11.66 -4.57 12.69
N ALA A 17 11.88 -5.82 12.26
CA ALA A 17 12.74 -6.77 12.97
C ALA A 17 14.16 -6.23 13.24
N LEU A 18 14.74 -5.47 12.30
CA LEU A 18 16.08 -4.86 12.46
C LEU A 18 16.16 -3.86 13.62
N CYS A 19 15.02 -3.26 13.97
CA CYS A 19 14.92 -2.14 14.90
C CYS A 19 14.36 -2.61 16.27
N GLU A 20 14.01 -3.90 16.42
CA GLU A 20 13.43 -4.55 17.60
C GLU A 20 14.27 -4.35 18.88
N THR A 21 15.58 -4.52 18.79
CA THR A 21 16.50 -4.39 19.93
C THR A 21 17.02 -2.98 20.16
N SER A 22 16.54 -1.99 19.39
CA SER A 22 16.99 -0.60 19.51
C SER A 22 16.50 0.06 20.80
N GLU A 23 17.28 0.98 21.35
CA GLU A 23 16.89 1.76 22.54
C GLU A 23 15.60 2.56 22.35
N ARG A 24 15.27 2.95 21.10
CA ARG A 24 13.98 3.57 20.77
C ARG A 24 12.82 2.60 21.02
N VAL A 25 12.92 1.38 20.51
CA VAL A 25 11.85 0.38 20.59
C VAL A 25 11.70 -0.14 22.01
N LYS A 26 12.80 -0.37 22.74
CA LYS A 26 12.76 -0.76 24.16
C LYS A 26 12.04 0.24 25.07
N LYS A 27 11.96 1.51 24.68
CA LYS A 27 11.27 2.57 25.42
C LYS A 27 9.82 2.78 25.00
N LEU A 28 9.35 2.08 23.96
CA LEU A 28 7.94 2.14 23.58
C LEU A 28 7.09 1.47 24.67
N ARG A 29 6.00 2.13 25.04
CA ARG A 29 4.99 1.54 25.90
C ARG A 29 4.05 0.74 24.99
N MET A 30 3.81 -0.51 25.33
CA MET A 30 2.75 -1.29 24.69
C MET A 30 1.42 -0.83 25.28
N GLU A 31 0.54 -0.35 24.41
CA GLU A 31 -0.85 -0.10 24.75
C GLU A 31 -1.68 -1.33 24.40
N GLU A 32 -2.82 -1.50 25.07
CA GLU A 32 -3.77 -2.54 24.71
C GLU A 32 -4.25 -2.34 23.26
N ASN A 33 -4.51 -3.44 22.57
CA ASN A 33 -5.02 -3.37 21.21
C ASN A 33 -6.43 -2.75 21.23
N LYS A 34 -6.54 -1.48 20.84
CA LYS A 34 -7.80 -0.73 20.72
C LYS A 34 -8.83 -1.38 19.78
N TYR A 35 -8.42 -2.36 18.99
CA TYR A 35 -9.25 -3.10 18.05
C TYR A 35 -9.49 -4.55 18.48
N ALA A 36 -9.15 -4.93 19.72
CA ALA A 36 -9.32 -6.30 20.20
C ALA A 36 -10.78 -6.78 20.15
N ASP A 37 -11.73 -5.87 20.36
CA ASP A 37 -13.17 -6.16 20.35
C ASP A 37 -13.84 -5.96 18.98
N TYR A 38 -13.05 -5.75 17.91
CA TYR A 38 -13.59 -5.50 16.57
C TYR A 38 -13.80 -6.84 15.86
N ASP A 39 -14.97 -6.99 15.24
CA ASP A 39 -15.22 -8.09 14.33
C ASP A 39 -14.33 -7.98 13.07
N ILE A 40 -13.64 -9.06 12.75
CA ILE A 40 -12.76 -9.15 11.58
C ILE A 40 -13.53 -9.81 10.43
N PHE A 41 -13.74 -9.09 9.34
CA PHE A 41 -14.34 -9.63 8.13
C PHE A 41 -13.29 -9.85 7.05
N VAL A 42 -13.25 -11.05 6.48
CA VAL A 42 -12.35 -11.43 5.39
C VAL A 42 -13.12 -11.43 4.07
N TYR A 43 -12.69 -10.59 3.13
CA TYR A 43 -13.30 -10.51 1.80
C TYR A 43 -13.02 -11.79 0.99
N LYS A 44 -14.07 -12.40 0.45
CA LYS A 44 -14.00 -13.54 -0.45
C LYS A 44 -14.52 -13.15 -1.81
N HIS A 45 -13.61 -13.12 -2.78
CA HIS A 45 -13.93 -12.74 -4.16
C HIS A 45 -15.07 -13.58 -4.76
N GLY A 46 -15.02 -14.91 -4.60
CA GLY A 46 -16.02 -15.82 -5.17
C GLY A 46 -17.46 -15.54 -4.74
N SER A 47 -17.67 -14.90 -3.58
CA SER A 47 -19.01 -14.49 -3.11
C SER A 47 -19.29 -12.99 -3.26
N GLY A 48 -18.30 -12.20 -3.68
CA GLY A 48 -18.41 -10.73 -3.73
C GLY A 48 -18.67 -10.08 -2.37
N SER A 49 -18.39 -10.77 -1.27
CA SER A 49 -18.76 -10.37 0.10
C SER A 49 -17.64 -10.69 1.08
N ALA A 50 -17.60 -9.99 2.22
CA ALA A 50 -16.74 -10.35 3.32
C ALA A 50 -17.51 -11.14 4.38
N SER A 51 -16.86 -12.13 4.99
CA SER A 51 -17.43 -12.98 6.05
C SER A 51 -16.60 -12.88 7.32
N LEU A 52 -17.24 -13.00 8.48
CA LEU A 52 -16.56 -13.01 9.77
C LEU A 52 -15.44 -14.07 9.80
N ALA A 53 -14.26 -13.71 10.32
CA ALA A 53 -13.05 -14.54 10.30
C ALA A 53 -13.17 -15.77 11.20
N ASP A 54 -13.87 -15.64 12.34
CA ASP A 54 -13.98 -16.67 13.38
C ASP A 54 -15.27 -17.50 13.29
N SER A 55 -16.10 -17.34 12.25
CA SER A 55 -17.33 -18.11 12.12
C SER A 55 -17.07 -19.51 11.54
N SER A 56 -17.11 -20.51 12.41
CA SER A 56 -16.98 -21.92 12.06
C SER A 56 -18.22 -22.54 11.40
N SER A 57 -19.21 -21.76 10.89
CA SER A 57 -20.33 -22.18 9.99
C SER A 57 -21.66 -21.41 10.15
N SER A 58 -21.71 -20.12 10.52
CA SER A 58 -22.96 -19.34 10.40
C SER A 58 -23.04 -18.59 9.06
N THR A 59 -24.13 -18.80 8.32
CA THR A 59 -24.39 -18.16 7.01
C THR A 59 -24.82 -16.68 7.11
N ASP A 60 -25.06 -16.17 8.32
CA ASP A 60 -25.69 -14.86 8.55
C ASP A 60 -24.72 -13.68 8.69
N ASP A 61 -23.41 -13.91 8.85
CA ASP A 61 -22.44 -12.81 9.08
C ASP A 61 -21.68 -12.45 7.80
N LYS A 62 -22.42 -12.04 6.76
CA LYS A 62 -21.87 -11.55 5.49
C LYS A 62 -22.14 -10.07 5.31
N ILE A 63 -21.10 -9.33 4.95
CA ILE A 63 -21.22 -7.93 4.55
C ILE A 63 -20.85 -7.76 3.07
N THR A 64 -21.63 -6.94 2.38
CA THR A 64 -21.29 -6.50 1.02
C THR A 64 -20.55 -5.17 1.11
N ILE A 65 -19.32 -5.14 0.60
CA ILE A 65 -18.50 -3.94 0.57
C ILE A 65 -18.72 -3.24 -0.77
N GLY A 66 -19.54 -2.19 -0.76
CA GLY A 66 -19.77 -1.37 -1.94
C GLY A 66 -18.48 -0.66 -2.41
N GLY A 67 -18.30 -0.55 -3.72
CA GLY A 67 -17.15 0.14 -4.31
C GLY A 67 -15.86 -0.69 -4.39
N LEU A 68 -15.86 -1.94 -3.90
CA LEU A 68 -14.74 -2.85 -4.08
C LEU A 68 -14.86 -3.62 -5.41
N MET A 69 -13.82 -3.55 -6.22
CA MET A 69 -13.65 -4.32 -7.44
C MET A 69 -12.32 -5.07 -7.35
N VAL A 70 -12.35 -6.37 -7.64
CA VAL A 70 -11.15 -7.22 -7.67
C VAL A 70 -11.04 -7.82 -9.05
N VAL A 71 -9.84 -7.73 -9.64
CA VAL A 71 -9.51 -8.28 -10.94
C VAL A 71 -8.35 -9.25 -10.73
N HIS A 72 -8.57 -10.52 -11.07
CA HIS A 72 -7.51 -11.54 -11.00
C HIS A 72 -6.72 -11.56 -12.29
N ASP A 73 -5.46 -12.00 -12.17
CA ASP A 73 -4.57 -12.20 -13.32
C ASP A 73 -4.54 -10.96 -14.22
N PHE A 74 -4.53 -9.78 -13.59
CA PHE A 74 -4.55 -8.49 -14.28
C PHE A 74 -3.34 -8.37 -15.20
N LEU A 75 -2.19 -8.88 -14.77
CA LEU A 75 -0.98 -9.01 -15.58
C LEU A 75 -0.77 -10.48 -15.94
N SER A 76 -0.25 -10.74 -17.13
CA SER A 76 0.36 -12.03 -17.45
C SER A 76 1.75 -12.14 -16.84
N GLU A 77 2.24 -13.36 -16.64
CA GLU A 77 3.60 -13.61 -16.12
C GLU A 77 4.69 -12.83 -16.89
N SER A 78 4.53 -12.67 -18.21
CA SER A 78 5.45 -11.89 -19.04
C SER A 78 5.40 -10.39 -18.74
N GLU A 79 4.21 -9.82 -18.59
CA GLU A 79 4.03 -8.40 -18.26
C GLU A 79 4.54 -8.11 -16.83
N GLU A 80 4.31 -9.04 -15.90
CA GLU A 80 4.87 -8.96 -14.55
C GLU A 80 6.40 -8.93 -14.58
N ALA A 81 7.04 -9.81 -15.34
CA ALA A 81 8.49 -9.85 -15.46
C ALA A 81 9.06 -8.55 -16.05
N GLU A 82 8.45 -8.02 -17.11
CA GLU A 82 8.84 -6.75 -17.74
C GLU A 82 8.69 -5.56 -16.78
N ILE A 83 7.57 -5.48 -16.05
CA ILE A 83 7.37 -4.43 -15.04
C ILE A 83 8.37 -4.55 -13.91
N MET A 84 8.64 -5.76 -13.42
CA MET A 84 9.61 -5.97 -12.35
C MET A 84 11.01 -5.52 -12.75
N GLU A 85 11.45 -5.79 -13.99
CA GLU A 85 12.72 -5.28 -14.51
C GLU A 85 12.77 -3.74 -14.51
N MET A 86 11.70 -3.09 -14.96
CA MET A 86 11.59 -1.62 -14.93
C MET A 86 11.59 -1.05 -13.51
N ILE A 87 10.89 -1.68 -12.58
CA ILE A 87 10.83 -1.28 -11.17
C ILE A 87 12.21 -1.41 -10.52
N ASP A 88 12.87 -2.55 -10.67
CA ASP A 88 14.18 -2.81 -10.05
C ASP A 88 15.33 -2.01 -10.69
N GLY A 89 15.12 -1.49 -11.90
CA GLY A 89 16.01 -0.52 -12.54
C GLY A 89 16.02 0.87 -11.87
N VAL A 90 15.07 1.17 -10.97
CA VAL A 90 14.95 2.45 -10.27
C VAL A 90 15.39 2.31 -8.80
N GLU A 91 16.06 3.34 -8.28
CA GLU A 91 16.54 3.33 -6.89
C GLU A 91 15.40 3.20 -5.88
N TRP A 92 15.52 2.22 -4.99
CA TRP A 92 14.62 2.01 -3.87
C TRP A 92 14.98 2.88 -2.67
N VAL A 93 14.01 3.59 -2.11
CA VAL A 93 14.20 4.39 -0.89
C VAL A 93 13.68 3.62 0.33
N LEU A 94 14.43 3.65 1.45
CA LEU A 94 13.99 3.07 2.72
C LEU A 94 12.67 3.72 3.19
N SER A 95 11.72 2.87 3.55
CA SER A 95 10.41 3.25 4.07
C SER A 95 10.20 2.74 5.50
N GLN A 96 9.09 3.15 6.10
CA GLN A 96 8.74 2.75 7.46
C GLN A 96 8.34 1.27 7.52
N SER A 97 8.54 0.67 8.69
CA SER A 97 8.20 -0.73 8.98
C SER A 97 8.91 -1.70 8.03
N GLY A 98 10.22 -1.50 7.81
CA GLY A 98 11.09 -2.46 7.10
C GLY A 98 11.01 -2.41 5.57
N ARG A 99 10.05 -1.68 5.02
CA ARG A 99 9.76 -1.61 3.58
C ARG A 99 10.77 -0.77 2.80
N ARG A 100 10.76 -0.95 1.49
CA ARG A 100 11.29 0.03 0.53
C ARG A 100 10.16 0.59 -0.32
N LYS A 101 10.37 1.76 -0.91
CA LYS A 101 9.37 2.39 -1.78
C LYS A 101 9.99 3.19 -2.93
N GLN A 102 9.20 3.36 -3.97
CA GLN A 102 9.38 4.33 -5.04
C GLN A 102 8.07 5.11 -5.15
N ASP A 103 8.14 6.44 -5.06
CA ASP A 103 6.96 7.30 -5.13
C ASP A 103 7.04 8.16 -6.40
N TYR A 104 6.01 8.11 -7.22
CA TYR A 104 5.84 8.91 -8.43
C TYR A 104 4.63 9.82 -8.26
N GLY A 105 4.85 11.13 -8.28
CA GLY A 105 3.80 12.10 -8.03
C GLY A 105 4.33 13.40 -7.45
N PRO A 106 3.44 14.37 -7.21
CA PRO A 106 3.80 15.62 -6.56
C PRO A 106 4.09 15.40 -5.07
N LYS A 107 4.88 16.30 -4.47
CA LYS A 107 5.21 16.23 -3.04
C LYS A 107 4.03 16.71 -2.20
N VAL A 108 3.53 15.83 -1.33
CA VAL A 108 2.40 16.12 -0.44
C VAL A 108 2.89 16.46 0.97
N ASN A 109 2.40 17.57 1.52
CA ASN A 109 2.52 17.90 2.93
C ASN A 109 1.20 17.62 3.64
N PHE A 110 1.08 16.43 4.24
CA PHE A 110 -0.12 15.96 4.93
C PHE A 110 -0.55 16.87 6.09
N LYS A 111 0.41 17.37 6.89
CA LYS A 111 0.12 18.24 8.05
C LYS A 111 -0.58 19.53 7.64
N HIS A 112 -0.19 20.11 6.52
CA HIS A 112 -0.72 21.39 6.05
C HIS A 112 -1.70 21.25 4.88
N LYS A 113 -2.01 20.02 4.44
CA LYS A 113 -2.81 19.72 3.24
C LYS A 113 -2.37 20.53 2.01
N LYS A 114 -1.06 20.53 1.74
CA LYS A 114 -0.46 21.27 0.61
C LYS A 114 0.20 20.32 -0.37
N VAL A 115 0.09 20.65 -1.66
CA VAL A 115 0.70 19.91 -2.78
C VAL A 115 1.75 20.79 -3.44
N LYS A 116 2.92 20.23 -3.73
CA LYS A 116 3.97 20.86 -4.52
C LYS A 116 4.25 20.02 -5.77
N THR A 117 4.03 20.61 -6.94
CA THR A 117 4.15 19.93 -8.25
C THR A 117 5.46 20.24 -8.96
N ASP A 118 6.33 21.06 -8.36
CA ASP A 118 7.60 21.55 -8.93
C ASP A 118 8.62 20.45 -9.23
N SER A 119 8.57 19.32 -8.50
CA SER A 119 9.47 18.19 -8.71
C SER A 119 8.84 17.00 -9.45
N PHE A 120 7.59 17.12 -9.91
CA PHE A 120 6.94 16.02 -10.61
C PHE A 120 7.35 16.03 -12.09
N VAL A 121 7.98 14.94 -12.53
CA VAL A 121 8.52 14.80 -13.89
C VAL A 121 7.70 13.87 -14.79
N GLY A 122 6.63 13.28 -14.25
CA GLY A 122 5.79 12.30 -14.93
C GLY A 122 5.68 10.99 -14.16
N MET A 123 4.79 10.13 -14.64
CA MET A 123 4.70 8.73 -14.21
C MET A 123 5.76 7.90 -14.93
N PRO A 124 6.16 6.74 -14.39
CA PRO A 124 7.08 5.84 -15.08
C PRO A 124 6.39 5.21 -16.30
N GLU A 125 7.20 4.76 -17.26
CA GLU A 125 6.75 4.30 -18.59
C GLU A 125 5.67 3.21 -18.53
N TYR A 126 5.81 2.25 -17.62
CA TYR A 126 4.84 1.16 -17.48
C TYR A 126 3.45 1.62 -17.02
N ALA A 127 3.30 2.84 -16.49
CA ALA A 127 2.00 3.35 -16.06
C ALA A 127 0.99 3.44 -17.22
N ASP A 128 1.44 3.79 -18.43
CA ASP A 128 0.55 3.88 -19.59
C ASP A 128 -0.04 2.51 -19.97
N MET A 129 0.78 1.46 -19.92
CA MET A 129 0.34 0.08 -20.15
C MET A 129 -0.71 -0.34 -19.11
N LEU A 130 -0.46 -0.07 -17.82
CA LEU A 130 -1.41 -0.37 -16.75
C LEU A 130 -2.74 0.36 -16.95
N LEU A 131 -2.71 1.65 -17.29
CA LEU A 131 -3.91 2.46 -17.50
C LEU A 131 -4.73 2.00 -18.71
N GLU A 132 -4.09 1.63 -19.81
CA GLU A 132 -4.80 1.11 -20.98
C GLU A 132 -5.43 -0.26 -20.70
N LYS A 133 -4.74 -1.13 -19.96
CA LYS A 133 -5.29 -2.41 -19.56
C LYS A 133 -6.46 -2.25 -18.59
N MET A 134 -6.36 -1.35 -17.63
CA MET A 134 -7.48 -0.97 -16.77
C MET A 134 -8.69 -0.50 -17.59
N ARG A 135 -8.45 0.37 -18.58
CA ARG A 135 -9.51 0.86 -19.49
C ARG A 135 -10.17 -0.28 -20.25
N SER A 136 -9.41 -1.25 -20.74
CA SER A 136 -9.97 -2.38 -21.51
C SER A 136 -10.83 -3.30 -20.65
N ILE A 137 -10.51 -3.45 -19.37
CA ILE A 137 -11.26 -4.29 -18.41
C ILE A 137 -12.59 -3.67 -18.02
N SER A 138 -12.61 -2.38 -17.72
CA SER A 138 -13.86 -1.66 -17.43
C SER A 138 -13.76 -0.21 -17.91
N PRO A 139 -14.20 0.07 -19.14
CA PRO A 139 -14.24 1.42 -19.67
C PRO A 139 -15.06 2.36 -18.78
N GLU A 140 -16.18 1.89 -18.24
CA GLU A 140 -17.05 2.75 -17.41
C GLU A 140 -16.47 3.07 -16.02
N LYS A 141 -15.78 2.13 -15.35
CA LYS A 141 -15.24 2.37 -14.00
C LYS A 141 -13.82 2.91 -14.02
N LEU A 142 -12.99 2.40 -14.93
CA LEU A 142 -11.54 2.60 -14.95
C LEU A 142 -11.06 3.45 -16.14
N GLY A 143 -11.83 3.57 -17.22
CA GLY A 143 -11.38 4.25 -18.45
C GLY A 143 -11.07 5.75 -18.30
N ASN A 144 -11.66 6.41 -17.29
CA ASN A 144 -11.42 7.80 -16.92
C ASN A 144 -10.60 7.94 -15.61
N TYR A 145 -9.86 6.90 -15.22
CA TYR A 145 -8.94 7.00 -14.10
C TYR A 145 -7.69 7.76 -14.54
N ILE A 146 -7.30 8.76 -13.75
CA ILE A 146 -6.08 9.53 -13.95
C ILE A 146 -5.33 9.47 -12.62
N PRO A 147 -4.16 8.80 -12.57
CA PRO A 147 -3.42 8.69 -11.33
C PRO A 147 -2.83 10.05 -10.97
N PHE A 148 -3.09 10.48 -9.74
CA PHE A 148 -2.39 11.64 -9.15
C PHE A 148 -1.01 11.26 -8.64
N GLU A 149 -0.91 10.06 -8.07
CA GLU A 149 0.30 9.45 -7.52
C GLU A 149 0.29 7.95 -7.86
N MET A 150 1.47 7.39 -8.03
CA MET A 150 1.69 5.95 -8.08
C MET A 150 2.86 5.62 -7.16
N CYS A 151 2.77 4.52 -6.41
CA CYS A 151 3.86 4.08 -5.56
C CYS A 151 4.08 2.57 -5.71
N ASN A 152 5.35 2.17 -5.73
CA ASN A 152 5.74 0.77 -5.58
C ASN A 152 6.17 0.58 -4.13
N LEU A 153 5.70 -0.49 -3.49
CA LEU A 153 6.06 -0.84 -2.13
C LEU A 153 6.66 -2.24 -2.12
N GLU A 154 7.88 -2.35 -1.60
CA GLU A 154 8.52 -3.64 -1.42
C GLU A 154 8.48 -4.07 0.05
N TYR A 155 8.08 -5.32 0.26
CA TYR A 155 8.02 -5.97 1.55
C TYR A 155 9.09 -7.07 1.63
N ASP A 156 9.82 -7.06 2.73
CA ASP A 156 10.88 -8.02 3.01
C ASP A 156 10.52 -8.82 4.29
N GLU A 157 10.41 -10.14 4.13
CA GLU A 157 10.08 -11.08 5.21
C GLU A 157 11.14 -11.07 6.32
N SER A 158 12.44 -11.01 5.97
CA SER A 158 13.54 -10.99 6.94
C SER A 158 13.46 -9.78 7.88
N LYS A 159 12.88 -8.69 7.39
CA LYS A 159 12.64 -7.46 8.16
C LYS A 159 11.28 -7.47 8.87
N LYS A 160 10.44 -8.48 8.66
CA LYS A 160 9.02 -8.50 9.06
C LYS A 160 8.32 -7.22 8.58
N SER A 161 8.53 -6.91 7.30
CA SER A 161 8.01 -5.68 6.73
C SER A 161 6.49 -5.68 6.74
N THR A 162 5.89 -4.57 7.16
CA THR A 162 4.43 -4.51 7.33
C THR A 162 3.86 -3.14 6.99
N ILE A 163 2.56 -3.09 6.80
CA ILE A 163 1.77 -1.87 6.70
C ILE A 163 0.77 -1.84 7.86
N GLU A 164 0.78 -0.75 8.62
CA GLU A 164 -0.15 -0.57 9.73
C GLU A 164 -1.58 -0.41 9.20
N MET A 165 -2.58 -0.78 10.01
CA MET A 165 -3.97 -0.45 9.73
C MET A 165 -4.15 1.07 9.60
N HIS A 166 -4.67 1.53 8.47
CA HIS A 166 -4.84 2.96 8.17
C HIS A 166 -6.00 3.20 7.19
N TYR A 167 -6.44 4.46 7.15
CA TYR A 167 -7.24 5.01 6.06
C TYR A 167 -6.36 5.91 5.22
N ASP A 168 -6.54 5.86 3.91
CA ASP A 168 -5.91 6.78 2.99
C ASP A 168 -6.54 8.19 3.10
N ASP A 169 -5.71 9.22 2.96
CA ASP A 169 -6.07 10.62 2.93
C ASP A 169 -6.91 10.94 1.66
N THR A 170 -8.22 10.77 1.77
CA THR A 170 -9.18 11.04 0.66
C THR A 170 -9.15 12.48 0.15
N TRP A 171 -8.67 13.44 0.94
CA TRP A 171 -8.54 14.84 0.51
C TRP A 171 -7.54 15.01 -0.63
N ILE A 172 -6.56 14.09 -0.78
CA ILE A 172 -5.55 14.14 -1.83
C ILE A 172 -5.75 13.06 -2.88
N TRP A 173 -6.04 11.83 -2.47
CA TRP A 173 -6.19 10.69 -3.38
C TRP A 173 -7.63 10.50 -3.90
N GLY A 174 -8.57 11.33 -3.43
CA GLY A 174 -9.95 11.30 -3.89
C GLY A 174 -10.71 10.07 -3.44
N ASN A 175 -11.67 9.65 -4.28
CA ASN A 175 -12.63 8.59 -3.99
C ASN A 175 -12.32 7.25 -4.67
N ARG A 176 -11.21 7.16 -5.43
CA ARG A 176 -10.80 5.96 -6.16
C ARG A 176 -9.33 5.68 -5.88
N LEU A 177 -9.07 4.50 -5.36
CA LEU A 177 -7.73 4.00 -5.08
C LEU A 177 -7.57 2.66 -5.79
N ILE A 178 -6.43 2.48 -6.43
CA ILE A 178 -6.05 1.25 -7.09
C ILE A 178 -4.79 0.76 -6.39
N ARG A 179 -4.80 -0.51 -6.01
CA ARG A 179 -3.74 -1.17 -5.25
C ARG A 179 -3.45 -2.51 -5.86
#